data_AF-A0A9X3X208-F1
#
_entry.id   AF-A0A9X3X208-F1
#
_cell.length_a   1.000
_cell.length_b   1.000
_cell.length_c   1.000
_cell.angle_alpha   90.00
_cell.angle_beta   90.00
_cell.angle_gamma   90.00
#
_symmetry.space_group_name_H-M   'P 1'
#
loop_
_entity.id
_entity.type
_entity.pdbx_description
1 polymer ?
#
loop_
_entity_poly.entity_id
_entity_poly.type
_entity_poly.pdbx_seq_one_letter_code
_entity_poly.pdbx_strand_id
1 'polypeptide(L)'
;MKPAAFLDYPVIDHLLRIDDGRYLGKHQAALLELRSRARAAEISLWMSEIVQVEMAHGQQNPRLTPEKRTRAEANDARKITIATDMGVRWLAYPCAKTNDEYTLLDISFRCAGFEWNEANTLEGELEQIKGISKGDARHLVSWIFGCDTAALDFHPTLNCFVSEDEPLREALLQFQPRAANQVLREAKILSVAEFVALVRT
;
A
#
# COMPACT_ATOMS: atom_id res chain seq x y z
N MET A 1 -18.24 14.25 -1.80
CA MET A 1 -17.61 12.92 -1.98
C MET A 1 -16.57 12.78 -0.88
N LYS A 2 -16.50 11.65 -0.17
CA LYS A 2 -15.57 11.45 0.93
C LYS A 2 -14.13 11.36 0.38
N PRO A 3 -13.12 12.08 0.93
CA PRO A 3 -11.75 11.95 0.46
C PRO A 3 -11.26 10.51 0.55
N ALA A 4 -10.57 10.04 -0.48
CA ALA A 4 -10.07 8.67 -0.56
C ALA A 4 -8.58 8.66 -0.90
N ALA A 5 -7.84 7.76 -0.26
CA ALA A 5 -6.40 7.58 -0.50
C ALA A 5 -6.02 6.11 -0.49
N PHE A 6 -5.03 5.78 -1.30
CA PHE A 6 -4.29 4.54 -1.23
C PHE A 6 -3.05 4.77 -0.34
N LEU A 7 -2.90 3.95 0.69
CA LEU A 7 -1.80 4.05 1.64
C LEU A 7 -0.69 3.07 1.30
N ASP A 8 0.53 3.54 1.44
CA ASP A 8 1.71 2.71 1.47
C ASP A 8 1.92 2.06 2.84
N TYR A 9 2.58 0.89 2.86
CA TYR A 9 2.85 0.12 4.06
C TYR A 9 3.60 0.90 5.18
N PRO A 10 4.62 1.74 4.88
CA PRO A 10 5.32 2.53 5.88
C PRO A 10 4.41 3.42 6.74
N VAL A 11 3.23 3.82 6.24
CA VAL A 11 2.26 4.58 7.04
C VAL A 11 1.79 3.78 8.26
N ILE A 12 1.41 2.51 8.05
CA ILE A 12 0.96 1.62 9.14
C ILE A 12 2.13 1.24 10.04
N ASP A 13 3.32 0.98 9.47
CA ASP A 13 4.51 0.67 10.26
C ASP A 13 4.92 1.86 11.16
N HIS A 14 4.83 3.09 10.66
CA HIS A 14 5.07 4.28 11.47
C HIS A 14 4.05 4.47 12.59
N LEU A 15 2.76 4.18 12.35
CA LEU A 15 1.75 4.19 13.41
C LEU A 15 2.04 3.16 14.51
N LEU A 16 2.48 1.95 14.14
CA LEU A 16 2.94 0.96 15.13
C LEU A 16 4.11 1.49 15.95
N ARG A 17 5.11 2.10 15.30
CA ARG A 17 6.27 2.68 15.99
C ARG A 17 5.86 3.82 16.94
N ILE A 18 4.83 4.59 16.60
CA ILE A 18 4.28 5.62 17.49
C ILE A 18 3.65 4.97 18.72
N ASP A 19 2.80 3.95 18.54
CA ASP A 19 2.16 3.22 19.65
C ASP A 19 3.19 2.59 20.60
N ASP A 20 4.37 2.21 20.08
CA ASP A 20 5.48 1.66 20.86
C ASP A 20 6.41 2.73 21.48
N GLY A 21 6.20 4.02 21.21
CA GLY A 21 7.10 5.09 21.65
C GLY A 21 8.48 5.06 21.00
N ARG A 22 8.59 4.47 19.80
CA ARG A 22 9.85 4.28 19.05
C ARG A 22 9.94 5.07 17.75
N TYR A 23 8.91 5.85 17.42
CA TYR A 23 8.90 6.67 16.22
C TYR A 23 9.78 7.91 16.39
N LEU A 24 10.68 8.14 15.43
CA LEU A 24 11.63 9.26 15.43
C LEU A 24 11.43 10.20 14.23
N GLY A 25 10.37 10.00 13.45
CA GLY A 25 10.10 10.81 12.26
C GLY A 25 9.39 12.14 12.58
N LYS A 26 9.37 13.03 11.59
CA LYS A 26 8.83 14.40 11.73
C LYS A 26 7.30 14.49 11.65
N HIS A 27 6.61 13.49 11.10
CA HIS A 27 5.17 13.58 10.78
C HIS A 27 4.26 12.92 11.82
N GLN A 28 4.70 12.79 13.09
CA GLN A 28 3.92 12.11 14.14
C GLN A 28 2.51 12.69 14.30
N ALA A 29 2.38 14.03 14.36
CA ALA A 29 1.09 14.68 14.52
C ALA A 29 0.14 14.40 13.33
N ALA A 30 0.67 14.42 12.10
CA ALA A 30 -0.12 14.12 10.91
C ALA A 30 -0.55 12.65 10.85
N LEU A 31 0.32 11.71 11.21
CA LEU A 31 -0.02 10.29 11.31
C LEU A 31 -1.15 10.03 12.32
N LEU A 32 -1.08 10.66 13.50
CA LEU A 32 -2.12 10.55 14.51
C LEU A 32 -3.44 11.19 14.06
N GLU A 33 -3.39 12.32 13.37
CA GLU A 33 -4.58 12.94 12.80
C GLU A 33 -5.21 12.08 11.69
N LEU A 34 -4.40 11.54 10.78
CA LEU A 34 -4.85 10.59 9.76
C LEU A 34 -5.62 9.42 10.41
N ARG A 35 -5.03 8.81 11.45
CA ARG A 35 -5.66 7.71 12.20
C ARG A 35 -6.98 8.15 12.85
N SER A 36 -7.02 9.34 13.45
CA SER A 36 -8.23 9.88 14.08
C SER A 36 -9.36 10.10 13.07
N ARG A 37 -9.06 10.74 11.94
CA ARG A 37 -10.05 11.03 10.87
C ARG A 37 -10.55 9.75 10.20
N ALA A 38 -9.66 8.78 10.01
CA ALA A 38 -10.02 7.47 9.48
C ALA A 38 -11.02 6.74 10.39
N ARG A 39 -10.74 6.69 11.70
CA ARG A 39 -11.62 6.13 12.73
C ARG A 39 -12.98 6.83 12.82
N ALA A 40 -13.01 8.14 12.60
CA ALA A 40 -14.23 8.93 12.50
C ALA A 40 -14.98 8.74 11.16
N ALA A 41 -14.47 7.89 10.27
CA ALA A 41 -14.99 7.68 8.93
C ALA A 41 -15.08 8.96 8.09
N GLU A 42 -14.20 9.95 8.32
CA GLU A 42 -14.10 11.18 7.52
C GLU A 42 -13.31 10.97 6.23
N ILE A 43 -12.39 10.00 6.21
CA ILE A 43 -11.58 9.62 5.04
C ILE A 43 -11.70 8.12 4.74
N SER A 44 -11.59 7.75 3.47
CA SER A 44 -11.66 6.37 2.98
C SER A 44 -10.26 5.91 2.62
N LEU A 45 -9.80 4.82 3.23
CA LEU A 45 -8.42 4.36 3.08
C LEU A 45 -8.38 2.99 2.42
N TRP A 46 -7.42 2.83 1.53
CA TRP A 46 -7.21 1.60 0.77
C TRP A 46 -5.75 1.18 0.82
N MET A 47 -5.47 -0.12 0.80
CA MET A 47 -4.12 -0.69 0.70
C MET A 47 -4.17 -1.94 -0.18
N SER A 48 -3.03 -2.35 -0.77
CA SER A 48 -2.94 -3.65 -1.43
C SER A 48 -2.97 -4.78 -0.39
N GLU A 49 -3.63 -5.89 -0.73
CA GLU A 49 -3.48 -7.15 0.00
C GLU A 49 -2.05 -7.70 -0.05
N ILE A 50 -1.24 -7.32 -1.04
CA ILE A 50 0.17 -7.75 -1.15
C ILE A 50 0.96 -7.35 0.09
N VAL A 51 0.62 -6.23 0.73
CA VAL A 51 1.25 -5.82 1.99
C VAL A 51 1.11 -6.90 3.07
N GLN A 52 0.00 -7.63 3.10
CA GLN A 52 -0.20 -8.75 4.04
C GLN A 52 0.70 -9.94 3.69
N VAL A 53 0.92 -10.17 2.39
CA VAL A 53 1.84 -11.20 1.90
C VAL A 53 3.29 -10.87 2.23
N GLU A 54 3.69 -9.62 2.03
CA GLU A 54 5.05 -9.15 2.35
C GLU A 54 5.37 -9.30 3.85
N MET A 55 4.40 -8.99 4.71
CA MET A 55 4.50 -9.25 6.14
C MET A 55 4.71 -10.75 6.42
N ALA A 56 3.91 -11.62 5.79
CA ALA A 56 4.04 -13.08 5.94
C ALA A 56 5.39 -13.63 5.41
N HIS A 57 5.89 -13.14 4.27
CA HIS A 57 7.21 -13.52 3.74
C HIS A 57 8.35 -13.14 4.69
N GLY A 58 8.24 -11.99 5.36
CA GLY A 58 9.19 -11.59 6.40
C GLY A 58 9.31 -12.63 7.52
N GLN A 59 8.21 -13.28 7.90
CA GLN A 59 8.15 -14.31 8.95
C GLN A 59 8.78 -15.63 8.49
N GLN A 60 8.62 -15.97 7.21
CA GLN A 60 9.15 -17.18 6.60
C GLN A 60 10.65 -17.12 6.29
N ASN A 61 11.31 -15.98 6.54
CA ASN A 61 12.74 -15.84 6.28
C ASN A 61 13.53 -16.87 7.10
N PRO A 62 14.20 -17.84 6.43
CA PRO A 62 14.85 -18.97 7.11
C PRO A 62 16.03 -18.52 7.99
N ARG A 63 16.53 -17.30 7.80
CA ARG A 63 17.63 -16.72 8.57
C ARG A 63 17.19 -16.14 9.92
N LEU A 64 15.89 -16.00 10.18
CA LEU A 64 15.39 -15.51 11.46
C LEU A 64 15.37 -16.62 12.52
N THR A 65 15.83 -16.29 13.73
CA THR A 65 15.67 -17.16 14.91
C THR A 65 14.19 -17.28 15.28
N PRO A 66 13.77 -18.35 15.99
CA PRO A 66 12.37 -18.52 16.40
C PRO A 66 11.78 -17.33 17.16
N GLU A 67 12.58 -16.69 18.03
CA GLU A 67 12.16 -15.52 18.81
C GLU A 67 11.93 -14.30 17.91
N LYS A 68 12.78 -14.12 16.89
CA LYS A 68 12.62 -13.03 15.92
C LYS A 68 11.39 -13.25 15.03
N ARG A 69 11.06 -14.50 14.68
CA ARG A 69 9.84 -14.83 13.94
C ARG A 69 8.59 -14.55 14.76
N THR A 70 8.54 -15.03 16.01
CA THR A 70 7.43 -14.76 16.94
C THR A 70 7.20 -13.25 17.11
N ARG A 71 8.28 -12.47 17.24
CA ARG A 71 8.18 -11.00 17.33
C ARG A 71 7.68 -10.36 16.04
N ALA A 72 8.10 -10.88 14.87
CA ALA A 72 7.63 -10.41 13.58
C ALA A 72 6.13 -10.67 13.42
N GLU A 73 5.68 -11.89 13.69
CA GLU A 73 4.26 -12.28 13.69
C GLU A 73 3.42 -11.37 14.59
N ALA A 74 3.88 -11.12 15.81
CA ALA A 74 3.19 -10.22 16.74
C ALA A 74 3.13 -8.77 16.22
N ASN A 75 4.21 -8.26 15.62
CA ASN A 75 4.22 -6.92 15.03
C ASN A 75 3.27 -6.84 13.83
N ASP A 76 3.24 -7.84 12.97
CA ASP A 76 2.41 -7.86 11.78
C ASP A 76 0.91 -7.95 12.14
N ALA A 77 0.57 -8.80 13.11
CA ALA A 77 -0.79 -8.84 13.67
C ALA A 77 -1.24 -7.48 14.23
N ARG A 78 -0.34 -6.76 14.89
CA ARG A 78 -0.62 -5.40 15.39
C ARG A 78 -0.79 -4.38 14.26
N LYS A 79 -0.02 -4.47 13.17
CA LYS A 79 -0.20 -3.61 11.99
C LYS A 79 -1.54 -3.86 11.31
N ILE A 80 -1.93 -5.11 11.14
CA ILE A 80 -3.25 -5.48 10.61
C ILE A 80 -4.36 -4.94 11.51
N THR A 81 -4.18 -5.02 12.83
CA THR A 81 -5.12 -4.43 13.80
C THR A 81 -5.24 -2.91 13.61
N ILE A 82 -4.12 -2.19 13.46
CA ILE A 82 -4.11 -0.75 13.21
C ILE A 82 -4.86 -0.41 11.91
N ALA A 83 -4.57 -1.12 10.82
CA ALA A 83 -5.25 -0.92 9.53
C ALA A 83 -6.76 -1.17 9.64
N THR A 84 -7.16 -2.24 10.32
CA THR A 84 -8.56 -2.59 10.57
C THR A 84 -9.27 -1.53 11.40
N ASP A 85 -8.65 -1.07 12.49
CA ASP A 85 -9.16 0.01 13.34
C ASP A 85 -9.37 1.33 12.57
N MET A 86 -8.54 1.59 11.56
CA MET A 86 -8.65 2.75 10.69
C MET A 86 -9.69 2.56 9.57
N GLY A 87 -10.32 1.40 9.47
CA GLY A 87 -11.26 1.09 8.39
C GLY A 87 -10.59 0.99 7.02
N VAL A 88 -9.32 0.59 6.97
CA VAL A 88 -8.61 0.34 5.70
C VAL A 88 -9.29 -0.81 4.97
N ARG A 89 -9.58 -0.58 3.69
CA ARG A 89 -10.10 -1.58 2.75
C ARG A 89 -8.97 -2.10 1.86
N TRP A 90 -9.14 -3.30 1.32
CA TRP A 90 -8.07 -4.00 0.63
C TRP A 90 -8.35 -4.15 -0.85
N LEU A 91 -7.36 -3.80 -1.68
CA LEU A 91 -7.36 -4.05 -3.12
C LEU A 91 -6.57 -5.32 -3.41
N ALA A 92 -7.19 -6.21 -4.18
CA ALA A 92 -6.58 -7.42 -4.68
C ALA A 92 -5.48 -7.08 -5.69
N TYR A 93 -4.56 -8.03 -5.88
CA TYR A 93 -3.53 -7.91 -6.88
C TYR A 93 -4.02 -8.48 -8.23
N PRO A 94 -4.04 -7.67 -9.30
CA PRO A 94 -4.50 -8.11 -10.61
C PRO A 94 -3.38 -8.87 -11.33
N CYS A 95 -3.43 -10.21 -11.30
CA CYS A 95 -2.47 -11.02 -12.04
C CYS A 95 -3.12 -12.20 -12.76
N ALA A 96 -2.41 -12.72 -13.77
CA ALA A 96 -2.87 -13.88 -14.53
C ALA A 96 -2.94 -15.14 -13.63
N LYS A 97 -4.05 -15.88 -13.73
CA LYS A 97 -4.24 -17.17 -13.01
C LYS A 97 -3.14 -18.19 -13.31
N THR A 98 -2.49 -18.08 -14.46
CA THR A 98 -1.47 -19.01 -14.98
C THR A 98 -0.04 -18.53 -14.77
N ASN A 99 0.19 -17.41 -14.06
CA ASN A 99 1.55 -16.96 -13.77
C ASN A 99 2.06 -17.73 -12.53
N ASP A 100 3.07 -18.58 -12.70
CA ASP A 100 3.67 -19.40 -11.64
C ASP A 100 4.92 -18.75 -11.00
N GLU A 101 5.27 -17.52 -11.39
CA GLU A 101 6.45 -16.79 -10.87
C GLU A 101 6.24 -16.25 -9.45
N TYR A 102 5.01 -16.34 -8.92
CA TYR A 102 4.68 -15.88 -7.59
C TYR A 102 4.61 -17.03 -6.58
N THR A 103 4.87 -16.70 -5.32
CA THR A 103 4.83 -17.68 -4.22
C THR A 103 3.41 -18.20 -3.98
N LEU A 104 3.28 -19.31 -3.26
CA LEU A 104 1.98 -19.85 -2.83
C LEU A 104 1.12 -18.85 -2.06
N LEU A 105 1.74 -17.94 -1.30
CA LEU A 105 1.01 -16.91 -0.58
C LEU A 105 0.49 -15.84 -1.53
N ASP A 106 1.30 -15.38 -2.48
CA ASP A 106 0.89 -14.42 -3.52
C ASP A 106 -0.29 -14.98 -4.37
N ILE A 107 -0.38 -16.30 -4.57
CA ILE A 107 -1.46 -16.96 -5.32
C ILE A 107 -2.84 -16.79 -4.65
N SER A 108 -2.89 -16.67 -3.33
CA SER A 108 -4.16 -16.59 -2.60
C SER A 108 -4.87 -15.23 -2.69
N PHE A 109 -4.16 -14.19 -3.15
CA PHE A 109 -4.66 -12.80 -3.24
C PHE A 109 -4.92 -12.36 -4.69
N ARG A 110 -4.99 -13.31 -5.61
CA ARG A 110 -5.19 -13.05 -7.04
C ARG A 110 -6.65 -12.80 -7.35
N CYS A 111 -6.92 -11.71 -8.05
CA CYS A 111 -8.11 -11.62 -8.89
C CYS A 111 -7.68 -11.70 -10.35
N ALA A 112 -8.43 -12.44 -11.18
CA ALA A 112 -8.35 -12.27 -12.62
C ALA A 112 -8.96 -10.90 -12.95
N GLY A 113 -8.16 -9.84 -12.83
CA GLY A 113 -8.57 -8.49 -13.18
C GLY A 113 -8.84 -8.39 -14.69
N PHE A 114 -9.77 -7.51 -15.06
CA PHE A 114 -10.16 -7.30 -16.46
C PHE A 114 -9.02 -6.74 -17.33
N GLU A 115 -7.97 -6.17 -16.72
CA GLU A 115 -6.87 -5.44 -17.37
C GLU A 115 -5.49 -6.01 -17.00
N TRP A 116 -5.37 -7.33 -16.94
CA TRP A 116 -4.14 -7.98 -16.47
C TRP A 116 -2.91 -7.67 -17.35
N ASN A 117 -3.10 -7.48 -18.66
CA ASN A 117 -2.01 -7.19 -19.59
C ASN A 117 -1.41 -5.83 -19.26
N GLU A 118 -2.29 -4.84 -19.08
CA GLU A 118 -1.96 -3.47 -18.73
C GLU A 118 -1.29 -3.40 -17.36
N ALA A 119 -1.82 -4.14 -16.38
CA ALA A 119 -1.22 -4.28 -15.05
C ALA A 119 0.20 -4.86 -15.11
N ASN A 120 0.42 -5.93 -15.88
CA ASN A 120 1.73 -6.56 -16.02
C ASN A 120 2.73 -5.67 -16.78
N THR A 121 2.27 -4.94 -17.80
CA THR A 121 3.11 -3.94 -18.48
C THR A 121 3.55 -2.84 -17.52
N LEU A 122 2.62 -2.29 -16.74
CA LEU A 122 2.94 -1.25 -15.76
C LEU A 122 3.89 -1.75 -14.67
N GLU A 123 3.69 -2.97 -14.16
CA GLU A 123 4.61 -3.56 -13.18
C GLU A 123 6.03 -3.62 -13.73
N GLY A 124 6.19 -4.14 -14.95
CA GLY A 124 7.48 -4.23 -15.61
C GLY A 124 8.14 -2.86 -15.80
N GLU A 125 7.37 -1.82 -16.16
CA GLU A 125 7.88 -0.45 -16.24
C GLU A 125 8.35 0.08 -14.88
N LEU A 126 7.56 -0.12 -13.82
CA LEU A 126 7.85 0.33 -12.46
C LEU A 126 9.11 -0.34 -11.89
N GLU A 127 9.28 -1.65 -12.12
CA GLU A 127 10.46 -2.41 -11.65
C GLU A 127 11.79 -1.91 -12.26
N GLN A 128 11.77 -1.24 -13.42
CA GLN A 128 12.98 -0.67 -14.01
C GLN A 128 13.38 0.68 -13.39
N ILE A 129 12.55 1.25 -12.51
CA ILE A 129 12.78 2.56 -11.93
C ILE A 129 13.62 2.42 -10.67
N LYS A 130 14.80 3.03 -10.68
CA LYS A 130 15.65 3.09 -9.48
C LYS A 130 14.90 3.76 -8.33
N GLY A 131 14.76 3.05 -7.21
CA GLY A 131 14.03 3.51 -6.04
C GLY A 131 12.66 2.86 -5.86
N ILE A 132 12.21 2.05 -6.83
CA ILE A 132 11.00 1.22 -6.70
C ILE A 132 11.43 -0.23 -6.58
N SER A 133 11.06 -0.89 -5.49
CA SER A 133 11.26 -2.33 -5.33
C SER A 133 10.18 -3.14 -6.04
N LYS A 134 10.38 -4.45 -6.17
CA LYS A 134 9.34 -5.35 -6.68
C LYS A 134 8.05 -5.29 -5.88
N GLY A 135 8.17 -5.13 -4.56
CA GLY A 135 7.02 -4.98 -3.66
C GLY A 135 6.24 -3.71 -3.95
N ASP A 136 6.96 -2.58 -4.05
CA ASP A 136 6.37 -1.27 -4.35
C ASP A 136 5.65 -1.29 -5.70
N ALA A 137 6.26 -1.88 -6.74
CA ALA A 137 5.67 -1.99 -8.06
C ALA A 137 4.31 -2.71 -8.02
N ARG A 138 4.24 -3.84 -7.33
CA ARG A 138 3.00 -4.62 -7.17
C ARG A 138 1.94 -3.91 -6.33
N HIS A 139 2.38 -3.18 -5.30
CA HIS A 139 1.51 -2.35 -4.47
C HIS A 139 0.85 -1.23 -5.30
N LEU A 140 1.63 -0.56 -6.15
CA LEU A 140 1.17 0.47 -7.08
C LEU A 140 0.25 -0.08 -8.19
N VAL A 141 0.55 -1.27 -8.70
CA VAL A 141 -0.32 -1.96 -9.67
C VAL A 141 -1.66 -2.29 -9.04
N SER A 142 -1.69 -2.73 -7.77
CA SER A 142 -2.93 -2.96 -7.03
C SER A 142 -3.73 -1.67 -6.83
N TRP A 143 -3.05 -0.54 -6.61
CA TRP A 143 -3.72 0.75 -6.51
C TRP A 143 -4.45 1.14 -7.80
N ILE A 144 -3.86 0.87 -8.96
CA ILE A 144 -4.38 1.34 -10.25
C ILE A 144 -5.38 0.35 -10.85
N PHE A 145 -5.16 -0.95 -10.67
CA PHE A 145 -5.91 -2.00 -11.36
C PHE A 145 -6.57 -3.01 -10.41
N GLY A 146 -6.28 -2.94 -9.12
CA GLY A 146 -6.77 -3.90 -8.13
C GLY A 146 -8.25 -3.73 -7.85
N CYS A 147 -8.99 -4.82 -7.71
CA CYS A 147 -10.41 -4.77 -7.35
C CYS A 147 -10.57 -4.84 -5.83
N ASP A 148 -11.67 -4.31 -5.32
CA ASP A 148 -12.06 -4.47 -3.93
C ASP A 148 -12.30 -5.95 -3.63
N THR A 149 -11.63 -6.44 -2.60
CA THR A 149 -11.63 -7.85 -2.22
C THR A 149 -12.98 -8.30 -1.68
N ALA A 150 -13.78 -7.36 -1.17
CA ALA A 150 -15.15 -7.61 -0.75
C ALA A 150 -16.16 -7.53 -1.92
N ALA A 151 -15.78 -6.93 -3.06
CA ALA A 151 -16.62 -6.71 -4.23
C ALA A 151 -15.75 -6.68 -5.50
N LEU A 152 -15.47 -7.85 -6.07
CA LEU A 152 -14.49 -8.03 -7.15
C LEU A 152 -14.85 -7.34 -8.47
N ASP A 153 -16.07 -6.79 -8.59
CA ASP A 153 -16.55 -5.97 -9.70
C ASP A 153 -16.37 -4.46 -9.46
N PHE A 154 -15.82 -4.07 -8.31
CA PHE A 154 -15.64 -2.68 -7.89
C PHE A 154 -14.17 -2.30 -7.81
N HIS A 155 -13.80 -1.21 -8.49
CA HIS A 155 -12.54 -0.50 -8.30
C HIS A 155 -12.82 0.93 -7.79
N PRO A 156 -12.27 1.34 -6.64
CA PRO A 156 -12.47 2.70 -6.14
C PRO A 156 -11.71 3.74 -6.98
N THR A 157 -12.30 4.91 -7.21
CA THR A 157 -11.55 6.04 -7.78
C THR A 157 -10.57 6.60 -6.74
N LEU A 158 -9.28 6.34 -6.93
CA LEU A 158 -8.21 6.73 -6.00
C LEU A 158 -7.18 7.62 -6.69
N ASN A 159 -7.26 8.92 -6.43
CA ASN A 159 -6.35 9.91 -7.03
C ASN A 159 -5.21 10.33 -6.09
N CYS A 160 -5.07 9.69 -4.92
CA CYS A 160 -4.02 10.00 -3.94
C CYS A 160 -3.30 8.72 -3.53
N PHE A 161 -1.98 8.70 -3.71
CA PHE A 161 -1.08 7.73 -3.10
C PHE A 161 -0.32 8.40 -1.97
N VAL A 162 -0.39 7.82 -0.77
CA VAL A 162 0.16 8.40 0.44
C VAL A 162 1.24 7.48 0.99
N SER A 163 2.48 7.98 1.03
CA SER A 163 3.63 7.23 1.53
C SER A 163 4.53 8.11 2.40
N GLU A 164 5.22 7.50 3.35
CA GLU A 164 6.30 8.12 4.13
C GLU A 164 7.69 7.66 3.65
N ASP A 165 7.75 6.85 2.58
CA ASP A 165 8.99 6.48 1.91
C ASP A 165 9.38 7.58 0.91
N GLU A 166 10.41 8.35 1.26
CA GLU A 166 10.90 9.46 0.45
C GLU A 166 11.53 8.98 -0.87
N PRO A 167 12.43 7.98 -0.90
CA PRO A 167 12.91 7.37 -2.15
C PRO A 167 11.80 6.94 -3.12
N LEU A 168 10.77 6.24 -2.64
CA LEU A 168 9.65 5.81 -3.48
C LEU A 168 8.88 7.00 -4.05
N ARG A 169 8.53 7.98 -3.21
CA ARG A 169 7.81 9.17 -3.66
C ARG A 169 8.60 9.98 -4.68
N GLU A 170 9.90 10.18 -4.46
CA GLU A 170 10.77 10.87 -5.41
C GLU A 170 10.82 10.15 -6.76
N ALA A 171 10.99 8.82 -6.74
CA ALA A 171 11.01 8.01 -7.95
C ALA A 171 9.70 8.11 -8.73
N LEU A 172 8.56 8.05 -8.02
CA LEU A 172 7.24 8.19 -8.62
C LEU A 172 7.00 9.57 -9.22
N LEU A 173 7.35 10.65 -8.50
CA LEU A 173 7.20 12.02 -8.99
C LEU A 173 8.05 12.29 -10.24
N GLN A 174 9.23 11.68 -10.35
CA GLN A 174 10.06 11.76 -11.55
C GLN A 174 9.51 10.93 -12.72
N PHE A 175 8.87 9.80 -12.43
CA PHE A 175 8.29 8.93 -13.45
C PHE A 175 6.94 9.44 -13.98
N GLN A 176 6.13 10.02 -13.10
CA GLN A 176 4.75 10.42 -13.36
C GLN A 176 4.53 11.19 -14.68
N PRO A 177 5.35 12.21 -15.06
CA PRO A 177 5.12 12.98 -16.28
C PRO A 177 5.20 12.17 -17.58
N ARG A 178 5.90 11.03 -17.54
CA ARG A 178 6.10 10.14 -18.69
C ARG A 178 5.34 8.81 -18.57
N ALA A 179 4.61 8.59 -17.47
CA ALA A 179 3.85 7.37 -17.26
C ALA A 179 2.78 7.22 -18.35
N ALA A 180 2.70 6.05 -19.00
CA ALA A 180 1.69 5.79 -20.04
C ALA A 180 0.27 5.75 -19.45
N ASN A 181 0.14 5.21 -18.23
CA ASN A 181 -1.13 5.12 -17.50
C ASN A 181 -1.62 6.51 -17.01
N GLN A 182 -2.87 6.84 -17.32
CA GLN A 182 -3.46 8.14 -16.99
C GLN A 182 -3.67 8.34 -15.48
N VAL A 183 -4.12 7.31 -14.75
CA VAL A 183 -4.33 7.39 -13.29
C VAL A 183 -3.02 7.78 -12.61
N LEU A 184 -1.93 7.09 -12.94
CA LEU A 184 -0.62 7.41 -12.37
C LEU A 184 -0.16 8.81 -12.74
N ARG A 185 -0.39 9.26 -13.98
CA ARG A 185 -0.02 10.60 -14.46
C ARG A 185 -0.73 11.73 -13.71
N GLU A 186 -1.98 11.53 -13.34
CA GLU A 186 -2.84 12.53 -12.71
C GLU A 186 -2.90 12.44 -11.17
N ALA A 187 -2.38 11.35 -10.60
CA ALA A 187 -2.46 11.13 -9.18
C ALA A 187 -1.63 12.12 -8.35
N LYS A 188 -2.06 12.36 -7.11
CA LYS A 188 -1.30 13.08 -6.11
C LYS A 188 -0.43 12.09 -5.33
N ILE A 189 0.89 12.21 -5.46
CA ILE A 189 1.86 11.44 -4.67
C ILE A 189 2.23 12.29 -3.44
N LEU A 190 1.79 11.90 -2.26
CA LEU A 190 1.79 12.74 -1.06
C LEU A 190 2.47 12.04 0.12
N SER A 191 3.06 12.82 1.02
CA SER A 191 3.28 12.41 2.42
C SER A 191 1.96 12.39 3.18
N VAL A 192 1.96 11.79 4.37
CA VAL A 192 0.82 11.85 5.27
C VAL A 192 0.52 13.30 5.69
N ALA A 193 1.55 14.11 5.91
CA ALA A 193 1.39 15.52 6.24
C ALA A 193 0.68 16.31 5.12
N GLU A 194 1.08 16.10 3.87
CA GLU A 194 0.47 16.76 2.71
C GLU A 194 -0.98 16.29 2.49
N PHE A 195 -1.25 14.98 2.65
CA PHE A 195 -2.60 14.46 2.53
C PHE A 195 -3.53 14.99 3.63
N VAL A 196 -3.06 15.02 4.88
CA VAL A 196 -3.84 15.58 6.00
C VAL A 196 -4.13 17.07 5.79
N ALA A 197 -3.16 17.85 5.26
CA ALA A 197 -3.39 19.24 4.91
C ALA A 197 -4.45 19.38 3.79
N LEU A 198 -4.41 18.51 2.78
CA LEU A 198 -5.36 18.51 1.67
C LEU A 198 -6.80 18.20 2.09
N VAL A 199 -7.02 17.31 3.07
CA VAL A 199 -8.38 16.94 3.51
C VAL A 199 -8.97 17.91 4.54
N ARG A 200 -8.20 18.88 5.05
CA ARG A 200 -8.68 19.94 5.94
C ARG A 200 -9.39 21.08 5.20
N THR A 201 -9.11 21.24 3.91
CA THR A 201 -9.70 22.26 3.04
C THR A 201 -10.98 21.77 2.39
#